data_AF-A0A3D1ESA9-F1
#
_entry.id   AF-A0A3D1ESA9-F1
#
_cell.length_a   1.000
_cell.length_b   1.000
_cell.length_c   1.000
_cell.angle_alpha   90.00
_cell.angle_beta   90.00
_cell.angle_gamma   90.00
#
_symmetry.space_group_name_H-M   'P 1'
#
loop_
_entity.id
_entity.type
_entity.pdbx_description
1 polymer ?
#
loop_
_entity_poly.entity_id
_entity_poly.type
_entity_poly.pdbx_seq_one_letter_code
_entity_poly.pdbx_strand_id
1 'polypeptide(L)'
;MNIEALRTEPDDPGLTGIVVDGRIVSVVPTHDIEALGLTVGQQWDHATQSRVEHSLLVDRARRDALILLADGAPEEHLSQELKAQNHSPEAVNDAMQHLHADGWLTSLPPVGPDSEPDS
;
A
#
# COMPACT_ATOMS: atom_id res chain seq x y z
N MET A 1 12.20 2.32 -19.97
CA MET A 1 13.17 3.00 -19.10
C MET A 1 13.48 2.05 -17.95
N ASN A 2 14.65 2.11 -17.32
CA ASN A 2 15.01 1.19 -16.24
C ASN A 2 15.24 1.95 -14.94
N ILE A 3 15.05 1.27 -13.81
CA ILE A 3 15.41 1.77 -12.49
C ILE A 3 16.93 1.89 -12.43
N GLU A 4 17.43 3.10 -12.24
CA GLU A 4 18.86 3.41 -12.19
C GLU A 4 19.42 3.31 -10.77
N ALA A 5 18.59 3.66 -9.78
CA ALA A 5 18.97 3.60 -8.37
C ALA A 5 17.73 3.47 -7.48
N LEU A 6 17.94 2.86 -6.32
CA LEU A 6 17.06 2.91 -5.17
C LEU A 6 17.82 3.69 -4.10
N ARG A 7 17.29 4.84 -3.69
CA ARG A 7 17.98 5.75 -2.77
C ARG A 7 17.13 5.94 -1.53
N THR A 8 17.69 5.66 -0.36
CA THR A 8 17.05 6.03 0.90
C THR A 8 16.88 7.55 0.93
N GLU A 9 15.70 8.01 1.32
CA GLU A 9 15.42 9.43 1.45
C GLU A 9 16.23 10.01 2.62
N PRO A 10 16.88 11.18 2.45
CA PRO A 10 17.79 11.73 3.45
C PRO A 10 17.08 12.15 4.74
N ASP A 11 15.83 12.59 4.63
CA ASP A 11 15.03 13.09 5.75
C ASP A 11 14.18 12.00 6.42
N ASP A 12 14.00 10.85 5.75
CA ASP A 12 13.26 9.71 6.28
C ASP A 12 13.90 8.38 5.85
N PRO A 13 14.67 7.71 6.73
CA PRO A 13 15.33 6.46 6.40
C PRO A 13 14.37 5.28 6.20
N GLY A 14 13.09 5.45 6.53
CA GLY A 14 12.02 4.47 6.26
C GLY A 14 11.46 4.56 4.84
N LEU A 15 11.92 5.52 4.03
CA LEU A 15 11.49 5.74 2.66
C LEU A 15 12.63 5.52 1.67
N THR A 16 12.27 4.99 0.50
CA THR A 16 13.19 4.76 -0.62
C THR A 16 12.62 5.40 -1.89
N GLY A 17 13.37 6.35 -2.45
CA GLY A 17 13.13 6.92 -3.77
C GLY A 17 13.58 6.00 -4.90
N ILE A 18 12.70 5.82 -5.88
CA ILE A 18 12.94 5.06 -7.11
C ILE A 18 13.42 6.04 -8.19
N VAL A 19 14.66 5.86 -8.67
CA VAL A 19 15.27 6.77 -9.65
C VAL A 19 15.20 6.16 -11.05
N VAL A 20 14.65 6.91 -12.00
CA VAL A 20 14.59 6.57 -13.44
C VAL A 20 14.97 7.82 -14.23
N ASP A 21 15.90 7.70 -15.19
CA ASP A 21 16.39 8.82 -15.99
C ASP A 21 16.89 10.01 -15.14
N GLY A 22 17.67 9.70 -14.10
CA GLY A 22 18.21 10.66 -13.14
C GLY A 22 17.18 11.36 -12.24
N ARG A 23 15.91 10.97 -12.28
CA ARG A 23 14.81 11.59 -11.53
C ARG A 23 14.14 10.60 -10.59
N ILE A 24 13.76 11.07 -9.41
CA ILE A 24 12.89 10.29 -8.52
C ILE A 24 11.50 10.28 -9.14
N VAL A 25 11.01 9.10 -9.52
CA VAL A 25 9.68 8.93 -10.13
C VAL A 25 8.61 8.51 -9.12
N SER A 26 9.03 7.93 -8.00
CA SER A 26 8.16 7.57 -6.88
C SER A 26 8.99 7.36 -5.61
N VAL A 27 8.35 7.43 -4.45
CA VAL A 27 8.94 7.15 -3.14
C VAL A 27 8.03 6.17 -2.43
N VAL A 28 8.58 5.05 -1.97
CA VAL A 28 7.83 3.96 -1.30
C VAL A 28 8.43 3.63 0.07
N PRO A 29 7.69 3.00 0.99
CA PRO A 29 8.26 2.46 2.21
C PRO A 29 9.40 1.49 1.90
N THR A 30 10.53 1.62 2.59
CA THR A 30 11.73 0.80 2.31
C THR A 30 11.46 -0.70 2.46
N HIS A 31 10.57 -1.09 3.37
CA HIS A 31 10.19 -2.50 3.56
C HIS A 31 9.40 -3.10 2.38
N ASP A 32 8.80 -2.27 1.53
CA ASP A 32 8.01 -2.75 0.38
C ASP A 32 8.87 -3.02 -0.86
N ILE A 33 10.15 -2.59 -0.89
CA ILE A 33 11.02 -2.71 -2.06
C ILE A 33 11.12 -4.16 -2.56
N GLU A 34 11.34 -5.11 -1.66
CA GLU A 34 11.46 -6.53 -2.01
C GLU A 34 10.11 -7.11 -2.46
N ALA A 35 9.03 -6.81 -1.73
CA ALA A 35 7.68 -7.28 -2.06
C ALA A 35 7.18 -6.77 -3.42
N LEU A 36 7.54 -5.54 -3.79
CA LEU A 36 7.25 -4.94 -5.09
C LEU A 36 8.17 -5.45 -6.21
N GLY A 37 9.19 -6.23 -5.86
CA GLY A 37 10.21 -6.75 -6.77
C GLY A 37 11.07 -5.65 -7.40
N LEU A 38 11.26 -4.53 -6.70
CA LEU A 38 11.97 -3.35 -7.20
C LEU A 38 13.48 -3.56 -7.11
N THR A 39 14.15 -3.54 -8.26
CA THR A 39 15.62 -3.73 -8.33
C THR A 39 16.26 -2.81 -9.37
N VAL A 40 17.51 -2.42 -9.13
CA VAL A 40 18.29 -1.64 -10.12
C VAL A 40 18.48 -2.47 -11.40
N GLY A 41 18.24 -1.84 -12.55
CA GLY A 41 18.26 -2.47 -13.87
C GLY A 41 16.90 -3.01 -14.32
N GLN A 42 15.92 -3.15 -13.42
CA GLN A 42 14.56 -3.54 -13.78
C GLN A 42 13.89 -2.50 -14.67
N GLN A 43 13.05 -2.97 -15.59
CA GLN A 43 12.25 -2.09 -16.42
C GLN A 43 11.19 -1.35 -15.59
N TRP A 44 11.19 -0.02 -15.71
CA TRP A 44 10.10 0.85 -15.29
C TRP A 44 9.06 0.93 -16.40
N ASP A 45 8.09 0.02 -16.34
CA ASP A 45 6.93 -0.06 -17.24
C ASP A 45 5.63 0.25 -16.50
N HIS A 46 4.51 0.26 -17.24
CA HIS A 46 3.20 0.53 -16.67
C HIS A 46 2.82 -0.49 -15.58
N ALA A 47 3.19 -1.77 -15.74
CA ALA A 47 2.88 -2.78 -14.75
C ALA A 47 3.61 -2.51 -13.42
N THR A 48 4.89 -2.13 -13.48
CA THR A 48 5.68 -1.78 -12.31
C THR A 48 5.17 -0.50 -11.66
N GLN A 49 4.84 0.51 -12.46
CA GLN A 49 4.23 1.74 -11.98
C GLN A 49 2.90 1.46 -11.24
N SER A 50 1.98 0.68 -11.84
CA SER A 50 0.71 0.34 -11.21
C SER A 50 0.87 -0.45 -9.91
N ARG A 51 1.84 -1.37 -9.82
CA ARG A 51 2.15 -2.07 -8.55
C ARG A 51 2.60 -1.09 -7.46
N VAL A 52 3.48 -0.14 -7.81
CA VAL A 52 3.97 0.89 -6.88
C VAL A 52 2.83 1.80 -6.45
N GLU A 53 2.01 2.27 -7.39
CA GLU A 53 0.84 3.11 -7.09
C GLU A 53 -0.14 2.40 -6.14
N HIS A 54 -0.41 1.11 -6.39
CA HIS A 54 -1.27 0.31 -5.52
C HIS A 54 -0.71 0.19 -4.10
N SER A 55 0.58 -0.15 -3.95
CA SER A 55 1.22 -0.22 -2.61
C SER A 55 1.13 1.10 -1.85
N LEU A 56 1.26 2.24 -2.53
CA LEU A 56 1.08 3.56 -1.90
C LEU A 56 -0.35 3.82 -1.43
N LEU A 57 -1.36 3.37 -2.20
CA LEU A 57 -2.75 3.44 -1.78
C LEU A 57 -3.02 2.55 -0.57
N VAL A 58 -2.48 1.32 -0.56
CA VAL A 58 -2.57 0.38 0.57
C VAL A 58 -1.92 0.96 1.83
N ASP A 59 -0.70 1.48 1.73
CA ASP A 59 0.00 2.06 2.88
C ASP A 59 -0.73 3.29 3.44
N ARG A 60 -1.32 4.11 2.57
CA ARG A 60 -2.16 5.23 3.01
C ARG A 60 -3.40 4.73 3.76
N ALA A 61 -4.12 3.76 3.21
CA ALA A 61 -5.29 3.17 3.87
C ALA A 61 -4.91 2.51 5.21
N ARG A 62 -3.74 1.87 5.30
CA ARG A 62 -3.21 1.30 6.54
C ARG A 62 -2.98 2.37 7.60
N ARG A 63 -2.30 3.48 7.23
CA ARG A 63 -2.05 4.61 8.15
C ARG A 63 -3.35 5.22 8.65
N ASP A 64 -4.30 5.48 7.76
CA ASP A 64 -5.58 6.06 8.13
C ASP A 64 -6.39 5.11 9.05
N ALA A 65 -6.35 3.79 8.82
CA ALA A 65 -6.96 2.82 9.72
C ALA A 65 -6.30 2.77 11.10
N LEU A 66 -4.98 2.88 11.18
CA LEU A 66 -4.27 2.96 12.47
C LEU A 66 -4.66 4.22 13.24
N ILE A 67 -4.89 5.34 12.56
CA ILE A 67 -5.41 6.57 13.18
C ILE A 67 -6.83 6.33 13.72
N LEU A 68 -7.73 5.74 12.92
CA LEU A 68 -9.09 5.41 13.35
C LEU A 68 -9.09 4.49 14.59
N LEU A 69 -8.25 3.44 14.58
CA LEU A 69 -8.07 2.55 15.73
C LEU A 69 -7.56 3.30 16.98
N ALA A 70 -6.58 4.18 16.81
CA ALA A 70 -6.06 5.00 17.90
C ALA A 70 -7.13 5.95 18.47
N ASP A 71 -8.04 6.44 17.63
CA ASP A 71 -9.18 7.27 18.01
C ASP A 71 -10.35 6.46 18.60
N GLY A 72 -10.24 5.12 18.64
CA GLY A 72 -11.21 4.22 19.26
C GLY A 72 -12.33 3.75 18.32
N ALA A 73 -12.14 3.86 17.00
CA ALA A 73 -13.05 3.25 16.03
C ALA A 73 -13.06 1.72 16.19
N PRO A 74 -14.23 1.07 16.13
CA PRO A 74 -14.33 -0.38 16.23
C PRO A 74 -13.81 -1.08 14.96
N GLU A 75 -13.13 -2.21 15.10
CA GLU A 75 -12.50 -2.96 14.00
C GLU A 75 -13.50 -3.27 12.87
N GLU A 76 -14.75 -3.62 13.21
CA GLU A 76 -15.79 -3.97 12.24
C GLU A 76 -16.21 -2.81 11.31
N HIS A 77 -15.94 -1.55 11.68
CA HIS A 77 -16.32 -0.38 10.90
C HIS A 77 -15.17 0.20 10.05
N LEU A 78 -13.91 -0.21 10.29
CA LEU A 78 -12.74 0.36 9.63
C LEU A 78 -12.84 0.35 8.11
N SER A 79 -13.27 -0.76 7.51
CA SER A 79 -13.41 -0.87 6.04
C SER A 79 -14.40 0.15 5.48
N GLN A 80 -15.51 0.38 6.18
CA GLN A 80 -16.53 1.35 5.75
C GLN A 80 -16.04 2.78 5.92
N GLU A 81 -15.36 3.08 7.03
CA GLU A 81 -14.81 4.40 7.30
C GLU A 81 -13.71 4.77 6.31
N LEU A 82 -12.81 3.84 5.97
CA LEU A 82 -11.81 4.07 4.94
C LEU A 82 -12.42 4.31 3.55
N LYS A 83 -13.44 3.54 3.17
CA LYS A 83 -14.17 3.77 1.90
C LYS A 83 -14.84 5.15 1.90
N ALA A 84 -15.40 5.58 3.03
CA ALA A 84 -15.97 6.92 3.17
C ALA A 84 -14.92 8.03 3.05
N GLN A 85 -13.65 7.75 3.34
CA GLN A 85 -12.50 8.63 3.10
C GLN A 85 -11.93 8.53 1.68
N ASN A 86 -12.67 7.90 0.75
CA ASN A 86 -12.34 7.79 -0.67
C ASN A 86 -11.11 6.91 -0.97
N HIS A 87 -10.82 5.94 -0.10
CA HIS A 87 -9.87 4.86 -0.41
C HIS A 87 -10.49 3.86 -1.38
N SER A 88 -9.68 3.30 -2.29
CA SER A 88 -10.18 2.29 -3.24
C SER A 88 -10.54 0.99 -2.50
N PRO A 89 -11.57 0.24 -2.93
CA PRO A 89 -11.95 -1.01 -2.28
C PRO A 89 -10.80 -2.04 -2.20
N GLU A 90 -9.99 -2.11 -3.26
CA GLU A 90 -8.82 -3.00 -3.35
C GLU A 90 -7.76 -2.61 -2.31
N ALA A 91 -7.42 -1.32 -2.21
CA ALA A 91 -6.44 -0.85 -1.24
C ALA A 91 -6.92 -1.04 0.21
N VAL A 92 -8.22 -0.84 0.46
CA VAL A 92 -8.82 -1.10 1.77
C VAL A 92 -8.72 -2.58 2.13
N ASN A 93 -9.07 -3.48 1.21
CA ASN A 93 -9.01 -4.91 1.47
C ASN A 93 -7.59 -5.37 1.83
N ASP A 94 -6.60 -4.97 1.04
CA ASP A 94 -5.21 -5.34 1.27
C ASP A 94 -4.68 -4.70 2.57
N ALA A 95 -5.04 -3.45 2.86
CA ALA A 95 -4.67 -2.80 4.12
C ALA A 95 -5.24 -3.55 5.34
N MET A 96 -6.48 -4.03 5.29
CA MET A 96 -7.07 -4.83 6.37
C MET A 96 -6.33 -6.17 6.53
N GLN A 97 -5.93 -6.81 5.42
CA GLN A 97 -5.14 -8.04 5.47
C GLN A 97 -3.77 -7.80 6.12
N HIS A 98 -3.09 -6.71 5.77
CA HIS A 98 -1.82 -6.34 6.39
C HIS A 98 -1.98 -6.07 7.89
N LEU A 99 -2.97 -5.28 8.30
CA LEU A 99 -3.21 -4.99 9.72
C LEU A 99 -3.53 -6.25 10.53
N HIS A 100 -4.28 -7.18 9.96
CA HIS A 100 -4.53 -8.47 10.60
C HIS A 100 -3.25 -9.32 10.70
N ALA A 101 -2.45 -9.39 9.63
CA ALA A 101 -1.18 -10.11 9.64
C ALA A 101 -0.17 -9.53 10.65
N ASP A 102 -0.19 -8.21 10.82
CA ASP A 102 0.64 -7.47 11.78
C ASP A 102 0.09 -7.55 13.22
N GLY A 103 -1.10 -8.14 13.42
CA GLY A 103 -1.73 -8.34 14.74
C GLY A 103 -2.45 -7.10 15.30
N TRP A 104 -2.70 -6.09 14.46
CA TRP A 104 -3.50 -4.92 14.82
C TRP A 104 -5.01 -5.19 14.82
N LEU A 105 -5.47 -6.17 14.05
CA LEU A 105 -6.86 -6.61 14.02
C LEU A 105 -6.97 -8.02 14.57
N THR A 106 -8.01 -8.26 15.37
CA THR A 106 -8.33 -9.59 15.90
C THR A 106 -9.08 -10.46 14.88
N SER A 107 -9.69 -9.84 13.87
CA SER A 107 -10.41 -10.51 12.80
C SER A 107 -10.33 -9.72 11.51
N LEU A 108 -10.46 -10.42 10.38
CA LEU A 108 -10.64 -9.74 9.10
C LEU A 108 -12.07 -9.20 9.01
N PRO A 109 -12.27 -7.92 8.68
CA PRO A 109 -13.60 -7.40 8.42
C PRO A 109 -14.22 -8.16 7.25
N PRO A 110 -15.54 -8.39 7.26
CA PRO A 110 -16.21 -9.16 6.22
C PRO A 110 -15.95 -8.53 4.86
N VAL A 111 -15.29 -9.28 3.97
CA VAL A 111 -15.14 -8.90 2.57
C VAL A 111 -16.56 -8.86 1.99
N GLY A 112 -17.05 -7.65 1.70
CA GLY A 112 -18.34 -7.48 1.02
C GLY A 112 -18.36 -8.28 -0.29
N PRO A 113 -19.48 -8.90 -0.67
CA PRO A 113 -19.54 -9.75 -1.84
C PRO A 113 -19.52 -8.90 -3.12
N ASP A 114 -18.36 -8.77 -3.76
CA ASP A 114 -18.24 -8.35 -5.15
C ASP A 114 -17.40 -9.37 -5.94
N SER A 115 -17.78 -10.63 -5.81
CA SER A 115 -17.32 -11.72 -6.68
C SER A 115 -18.42 -12.77 -6.75
N GLU A 116 -19.51 -12.46 -7.46
CA GLU A 116 -20.33 -13.52 -8.04
C GLU A 116 -19.47 -14.27 -9.07
N PRO A 117 -19.35 -15.61 -8.97
CA PRO A 117 -18.81 -16.39 -10.06
C PRO A 117 -19.84 -16.40 -11.19
N ASP A 118 -19.55 -15.70 -12.29
CA ASP A 118 -20.28 -15.91 -13.55
C ASP A 118 -20.24 -17.41 -13.88
N SER A 119 -21.43 -18.00 -13.95
CA SER A 119 -21.68 -19.41 -14.28
C SER A 119 -21.77 -19.61 -15.79
#